data_AF-A0A8J8BV19-F1
#
_entry.id   AF-A0A8J8BV19-F1
#
_cell.length_a   1.000
_cell.length_b   1.000
_cell.length_c   1.000
_cell.angle_alpha   90.00
_cell.angle_beta   90.00
_cell.angle_gamma   90.00
#
_symmetry.space_group_name_H-M   'P 1'
#
loop_
_entity.id
_entity.type
_entity.pdbx_description
1 polymer ?
#
loop_
_entity_poly.entity_id
_entity_poly.type
_entity_poly.pdbx_seq_one_letter_code
_entity_poly.pdbx_strand_id
1 'polypeptide(L)'
;MVTRSHEEKEATNPTLVDEKGDYVFRFGIDTPQDENRSDEPLVDFVRCQLADLLKVIVLTHNGKRVKVNGFRFLNDTEREYNI
;
A
#
# COMPACT_ATOMS: atom_id res chain seq x y z
N MET A 1 2.38 36.83 -39.21
CA MET A 1 1.04 36.22 -39.06
C MET A 1 1.24 34.71 -39.06
N VAL A 2 1.18 34.05 -37.89
CA VAL A 2 0.01 33.28 -37.36
C VAL A 2 -0.10 31.94 -38.14
N THR A 3 -0.04 30.72 -37.57
CA THR A 3 -0.37 30.22 -36.21
C THR A 3 0.39 28.92 -35.92
N ARG A 4 0.84 28.72 -34.67
CA ARG A 4 1.13 27.41 -34.10
C ARG A 4 -0.19 26.79 -33.66
N SER A 5 -0.60 25.69 -34.26
CA SER A 5 -1.74 24.89 -33.79
C SER A 5 -1.26 24.02 -32.63
N HIS A 6 -1.60 24.40 -31.40
CA HIS A 6 -1.54 23.52 -30.24
C HIS A 6 -2.75 22.59 -30.33
N GLU A 7 -2.51 21.33 -30.66
CA GLU A 7 -3.52 20.27 -30.56
C GLU A 7 -3.46 19.74 -29.12
N GLU A 8 -4.25 20.35 -28.23
CA GLU A 8 -4.54 19.78 -26.92
C GLU A 8 -5.34 18.50 -27.13
N LYS A 9 -4.69 17.36 -26.98
CA LYS A 9 -5.38 16.08 -26.86
C LYS A 9 -6.09 16.07 -25.50
N GLU A 10 -7.35 16.52 -25.49
CA GLU A 10 -8.28 16.25 -24.40
C GLU A 10 -8.29 14.76 -24.11
N ALA A 11 -7.73 14.38 -22.96
CA ALA A 11 -7.93 13.05 -22.41
C ALA A 11 -9.41 12.92 -22.07
N THR A 12 -10.16 12.22 -22.93
CA THR A 12 -11.58 11.94 -22.72
C THR A 12 -11.74 11.03 -21.51
N ASN A 13 -11.78 11.60 -20.31
CA ASN A 13 -12.22 10.88 -19.12
C ASN A 13 -13.71 10.54 -19.30
N PRO A 14 -14.13 9.27 -19.15
CA PRO A 14 -15.54 8.93 -19.26
C PRO A 14 -16.30 9.65 -18.14
N THR A 15 -17.22 10.53 -18.53
CA THR A 15 -18.11 11.22 -17.59
C THR A 15 -19.03 10.18 -16.96
N LEU A 16 -18.66 9.69 -15.77
CA LEU A 16 -19.51 8.83 -14.96
C LEU A 16 -20.56 9.71 -14.31
N VAL A 17 -21.68 9.92 -14.98
CA VAL A 17 -22.87 10.62 -14.45
C VAL A 17 -23.86 9.58 -13.93
N ASP A 18 -24.51 9.87 -12.80
CA ASP A 18 -25.58 9.00 -12.27
C ASP A 18 -26.89 9.15 -13.06
N GLU A 19 -27.93 8.39 -12.68
CA GLU A 19 -29.25 8.43 -13.33
C GLU A 19 -29.94 9.81 -13.26
N LYS A 20 -29.43 10.73 -12.43
CA LYS A 20 -29.92 12.10 -12.24
C LYS A 20 -29.04 13.15 -12.93
N GLY A 21 -27.95 12.73 -13.56
CA GLY A 21 -27.02 13.63 -14.25
C GLY A 21 -25.98 14.28 -13.34
N ASP A 22 -25.80 13.80 -12.11
CA ASP A 22 -24.77 14.27 -11.20
C ASP A 22 -23.44 13.53 -11.43
N TYR A 23 -22.33 14.27 -11.36
CA TYR A 23 -20.99 13.70 -11.53
C TYR A 23 -20.66 12.73 -10.39
N VAL A 24 -20.37 11.47 -10.74
CA VAL A 24 -20.00 10.42 -9.80
C VAL A 24 -18.48 10.31 -9.75
N PHE A 25 -17.89 10.90 -8.72
CA PHE A 25 -16.47 10.70 -8.40
C PHE A 25 -16.27 9.34 -7.72
N ARG A 26 -15.88 8.31 -8.48
CA ARG A 26 -15.44 7.02 -7.93
C ARG A 26 -13.93 6.90 -8.06
N PHE A 27 -13.24 6.85 -6.94
CA PHE A 27 -11.85 6.44 -6.90
C PHE A 27 -11.80 4.92 -6.85
N GLY A 28 -11.12 4.31 -7.83
CA GLY A 28 -10.74 2.92 -7.72
C GLY A 28 -9.84 2.78 -6.50
N ILE A 29 -10.31 2.07 -5.48
CA ILE A 29 -9.44 1.65 -4.39
C ILE A 29 -8.73 0.41 -4.92
N ASP A 30 -7.57 0.62 -5.53
CA ASP A 30 -6.64 -0.47 -5.79
C ASP A 30 -6.27 -1.04 -4.42
N THR A 31 -6.90 -2.16 -4.09
CA THR A 31 -6.62 -2.84 -2.84
C THR A 31 -5.41 -3.71 -3.15
N PRO A 32 -4.19 -3.36 -2.73
CA PRO A 32 -3.07 -4.26 -2.93
C PRO A 32 -3.42 -5.59 -2.28
N GLN A 33 -3.40 -6.67 -3.06
CA GLN A 33 -3.42 -8.02 -2.51
C GLN A 33 -2.08 -8.21 -1.81
N ASP A 34 -2.06 -7.87 -0.52
CA ASP A 34 -0.96 -8.20 0.35
C ASP A 34 -1.23 -9.59 0.92
N GLU A 35 -0.46 -10.58 0.47
CA GLU A 35 -0.57 -11.96 0.93
C GLU A 35 -0.30 -12.09 2.44
N ASN A 36 0.36 -11.11 3.05
CA ASN A 36 0.66 -11.07 4.48
C ASN A 36 -0.35 -10.23 5.28
N ARG A 37 -1.46 -9.80 4.66
CA ARG A 37 -2.52 -9.06 5.34
C ARG A 37 -3.18 -9.96 6.38
N SER A 38 -3.19 -9.50 7.63
CA SER A 38 -3.86 -10.20 8.72
C SER A 38 -5.28 -9.65 8.90
N ASP A 39 -6.24 -10.51 9.22
CA ASP A 39 -7.62 -10.09 9.55
C ASP A 39 -7.69 -9.28 10.87
N GLU A 40 -6.63 -9.36 11.68
CA GLU A 40 -6.50 -8.65 12.95
C GLU A 40 -5.84 -7.27 12.75
N PRO A 41 -6.56 -6.14 13.00
CA PRO A 41 -6.05 -4.80 12.70
C PRO A 41 -4.76 -4.42 13.44
N LEU A 42 -4.58 -4.92 14.66
CA LEU A 42 -3.37 -4.67 15.46
C LEU A 42 -2.15 -5.37 14.85
N VAL A 43 -2.32 -6.61 14.39
CA VAL A 43 -1.26 -7.39 13.73
C VAL A 43 -0.82 -6.64 12.48
N ASP A 44 -1.77 -6.22 11.65
CA ASP A 44 -1.51 -5.49 10.40
C ASP A 44 -0.80 -4.16 10.65
N PHE A 45 -1.23 -3.41 11.68
CA PHE A 45 -0.55 -2.17 12.07
C PHE A 45 0.91 -2.40 12.46
N VAL A 46 1.17 -3.38 13.34
CA VAL A 46 2.53 -3.67 13.81
C VAL A 46 3.40 -4.20 12.67
N ARG A 47 2.85 -5.06 11.81
CA ARG A 47 3.52 -5.57 10.61
C ARG A 47 3.99 -4.43 9.71
N CYS A 48 3.09 -3.49 9.37
CA CYS A 48 3.43 -2.32 8.55
C CYS A 48 4.54 -1.48 9.18
N GLN A 49 4.46 -1.21 10.48
CA GLN A 49 5.49 -0.44 11.19
C GLN A 49 6.87 -1.14 11.15
N LEU A 50 6.90 -2.45 11.35
CA LEU A 50 8.14 -3.23 11.26
C LEU A 50 8.69 -3.28 9.83
N ALA A 51 7.82 -3.49 8.83
CA ALA A 51 8.20 -3.48 7.42
C ALA A 51 8.83 -2.14 7.01
N ASP A 52 8.24 -1.03 7.43
CA ASP A 52 8.77 0.30 7.15
C ASP A 52 10.08 0.59 7.88
N LEU A 53 10.18 0.18 9.14
CA LEU A 53 11.42 0.32 9.91
C LEU A 53 12.57 -0.45 9.24
N LEU A 54 12.33 -1.67 8.78
CA LEU A 54 13.33 -2.51 8.12
C LEU A 54 13.80 -1.99 6.75
N LYS A 55 13.12 -0.99 6.18
CA LYS A 55 13.62 -0.27 4.98
C LYS A 55 14.78 0.66 5.29
N VAL A 56 14.88 1.14 6.54
CA VAL A 56 15.88 2.14 6.96
C VAL A 56 16.93 1.58 7.92
N ILE A 57 16.64 0.47 8.60
CA ILE A 57 17.60 -0.19 9.50
C ILE A 57 18.03 -1.57 8.98
N VAL A 58 19.25 -1.98 9.34
CA VAL A 58 19.74 -3.33 9.11
C VAL A 58 19.98 -3.99 10.46
N LEU A 59 19.29 -5.10 10.71
CA LEU A 59 19.54 -5.89 11.91
C LEU A 59 20.77 -6.78 11.72
N THR A 60 21.58 -6.88 12.78
CA THR A 60 22.76 -7.71 12.82
C THR A 60 22.77 -8.59 14.05
N HIS A 61 23.16 -9.86 13.90
CA HIS A 61 23.39 -10.78 15.00
C HIS A 61 24.79 -11.36 14.88
N ASN A 62 25.60 -11.23 15.94
CA ASN A 62 27.01 -11.65 15.96
C ASN A 62 27.82 -11.09 14.77
N GLY A 63 27.63 -9.80 14.45
CA GLY A 63 28.31 -9.12 13.35
C GLY A 63 27.86 -9.53 11.95
N LYS A 64 26.85 -10.40 11.80
CA LYS A 64 26.28 -10.81 10.51
C LYS A 64 24.92 -10.16 10.31
N ARG A 65 24.65 -9.70 9.09
CA ARG A 65 23.32 -9.20 8.70
C ARG A 65 22.30 -10.34 8.80
N VAL A 66 21.17 -10.06 9.43
CA VAL A 66 20.03 -10.99 9.49
C VAL A 66 18.86 -10.42 8.69
N LYS A 67 18.11 -11.30 8.04
CA LYS A 67 16.84 -10.97 7.41
C LYS A 67 15.72 -11.34 8.39
N VAL A 68 14.81 -10.41 8.63
CA VAL A 68 13.62 -10.66 9.42
C VAL A 68 12.58 -11.30 8.50
N ASN A 69 12.03 -12.44 8.92
CA ASN A 69 10.96 -13.13 8.20
C ASN A 69 9.60 -12.98 8.89
N GLY A 70 9.59 -12.58 10.16
CA GLY A 70 8.37 -12.45 10.94
C GLY A 70 8.61 -11.90 12.35
N PHE A 71 7.53 -11.81 13.11
CA PHE A 71 7.50 -11.35 14.50
C PHE A 71 6.48 -12.14 15.32
N ARG A 72 6.58 -12.01 16.64
CA ARG A 72 5.67 -12.60 17.62
C ARG A 72 5.34 -11.58 18.70
N PHE A 73 4.14 -11.66 19.25
CA PHE A 73 3.81 -10.86 20.42
C PHE A 73 4.30 -11.54 21.70
N LEU A 74 4.66 -10.76 22.70
CA LEU A 74 5.14 -11.29 23.98
C LEU A 74 4.03 -12.01 24.77
N ASN A 75 2.76 -11.66 24.53
CA ASN A 75 1.61 -12.30 25.16
C ASN A 75 1.18 -13.61 24.45
N ASP A 76 1.68 -13.87 23.25
CA ASP A 76 1.37 -15.05 22.44
C ASP A 76 2.62 -15.45 21.65
N THR A 77 3.50 -16.21 22.31
CA THR A 77 4.78 -16.65 21.74
C THR A 77 4.64 -17.84 20.80
N GLU A 78 3.46 -18.44 20.72
CA GLU A 78 3.16 -19.59 19.86
C GLU A 78 2.75 -19.16 18.45
N ARG A 79 2.21 -17.93 18.30
CA ARG A 79 1.83 -17.38 16.99
C ARG A 79 2.95 -16.55 16.37
N GLU A 80 3.36 -16.93 15.16
CA GLU A 80 4.29 -16.18 14.32
C GLU A 80 3.55 -15.51 13.16
N TYR A 81 3.86 -14.23 12.94
CA TYR A 81 3.31 -13.40 11.88
C TYR A 81 4.42 -13.03 10.90
N ASN A 82 4.17 -13.16 9.60
CA ASN A 82 5.13 -12.76 8.57
C ASN A 82 5.18 -11.23 8.43
N ILE A 83 6.33 -10.72 7.95
CA ILE A 83 6.55 -9.30 7.62
C ILE A 83 6.71 -9.15 6.11
#